data_AF-A0A9Q3I570-F1
#
_entry.id   AF-A0A9Q3I570-F1
#
_cell.length_a   1.000
_cell.length_b   1.000
_cell.length_c   1.000
_cell.angle_alpha   90.00
_cell.angle_beta   90.00
_cell.angle_gamma   90.00
#
_symmetry.space_group_name_H-M   'P 1'
#
loop_
_entity.id
_entity.type
_entity.pdbx_description
1 polymer ?
#
loop_
_entity_poly.entity_id
_entity_poly.type
_entity_poly.pdbx_seq_one_letter_code
_entity_poly.pdbx_strand_id
1 'polypeptide(L)'
;MTERDQRELNRIITQGCRLMVAQVTDLMTHQVLTHTIQRKIHKLGKRLCIAPKKPYLGSRFQWRLAFAQAHRHWTMNDWAQVVWTDELAFELGKKVDQVQVWRTPQEKWNLENLAVNHQSGCQSLMVWGAFCAAMQAPLVFLNRQMTSTEMVQQVYQPGLLPFIAWMEQAPWIRGCHCLLLMEDNAPIHTDWQDWHEIQKLDWPAHSPNLNPIENIWKTMKSQISKLYQPQMVEELQHVIKAVWTDFHVNLLYSMP
;
A
#
# COMPACT_ATOMS: atom_id res chain seq x y z
N MET A 1 42.32 16.91 -13.20
CA MET A 1 41.64 15.92 -14.06
C MET A 1 41.81 16.34 -15.50
N THR A 2 42.55 15.56 -16.26
CA THR A 2 42.70 15.68 -17.71
C THR A 2 41.39 15.33 -18.43
N GLU A 3 41.29 15.58 -19.73
CA GLU A 3 40.16 15.10 -20.53
C GLU A 3 40.04 13.57 -20.54
N ARG A 4 41.17 12.86 -20.46
CA ARG A 4 41.21 11.40 -20.39
C ARG A 4 40.58 10.91 -19.09
N ASP A 5 40.92 11.52 -17.96
CA ASP A 5 40.33 11.21 -16.65
C ASP A 5 38.82 11.49 -16.64
N GLN A 6 38.37 12.52 -17.36
CA GLN A 6 36.94 12.85 -17.46
C GLN A 6 36.17 11.79 -18.26
N ARG A 7 36.73 11.30 -19.36
CA ARG A 7 36.13 10.22 -20.16
C ARG A 7 36.09 8.91 -19.37
N GLU A 8 37.16 8.60 -18.65
CA GLU A 8 37.26 7.44 -17.77
C GLU A 8 36.23 7.50 -16.64
N LEU A 9 36.14 8.64 -15.94
CA LEU A 9 35.16 8.85 -14.89
C LEU A 9 33.72 8.65 -15.40
N ASN A 10 33.39 9.19 -16.57
CA ASN A 10 32.08 9.01 -17.19
C ASN A 10 31.77 7.53 -17.48
N ARG A 11 32.75 6.76 -17.95
CA ARG A 11 32.60 5.32 -18.21
C ARG A 11 32.30 4.56 -16.92
N ILE A 12 33.10 4.80 -15.86
CA ILE A 12 32.96 4.13 -14.55
C ILE A 12 31.56 4.38 -13.96
N ILE A 13 31.09 5.63 -13.97
CA ILE A 13 29.78 5.98 -13.40
C ILE A 13 28.61 5.41 -14.22
N THR A 14 28.77 5.33 -15.54
CA THR A 14 27.72 4.80 -16.42
C THR A 14 27.57 3.29 -16.26
N GLN A 15 28.67 2.58 -16.02
CA GLN A 15 28.68 1.13 -15.81
C GLN A 15 28.36 0.73 -14.36
N GLY A 16 28.68 1.58 -13.39
CA GLY A 16 28.54 1.29 -11.96
C GLY A 16 27.75 2.36 -11.18
N CYS A 17 26.44 2.45 -11.42
CA CYS A 17 25.58 3.44 -10.76
C CYS A 17 25.45 3.28 -9.23
N ARG A 18 25.96 2.18 -8.68
CA ARG A 18 25.96 1.86 -7.24
C ARG A 18 27.32 2.07 -6.56
N LEU A 19 28.34 2.47 -7.31
CA LEU A 19 29.68 2.67 -6.76
C LEU A 19 29.71 3.88 -5.83
N MET A 20 30.32 3.71 -4.66
CA MET A 20 30.64 4.82 -3.76
C MET A 20 31.77 5.67 -4.33
N VAL A 21 31.83 6.94 -3.96
CA VAL A 21 32.87 7.88 -4.46
C VAL A 21 34.28 7.35 -4.20
N ALA A 22 34.52 6.69 -3.07
CA ALA A 22 35.80 6.04 -2.76
C ALA A 22 36.15 4.93 -3.77
N GLN A 23 35.18 4.06 -4.11
CA GLN A 23 35.38 3.00 -5.09
C GLN A 23 35.62 3.56 -6.50
N VAL A 24 34.97 4.67 -6.84
CA VAL A 24 35.22 5.37 -8.11
C VAL A 24 36.66 5.92 -8.15
N THR A 25 37.18 6.42 -7.02
CA THR A 25 38.58 6.84 -6.91
C THR A 25 39.55 5.69 -7.13
N ASP A 26 39.30 4.54 -6.52
CA ASP A 26 40.17 3.35 -6.62
C ASP A 26 40.19 2.75 -8.03
N LEU A 27 39.09 2.93 -8.79
CA LEU A 27 38.96 2.46 -10.17
C LEU A 27 39.58 3.40 -11.22
N MET A 28 39.97 4.61 -10.82
CA MET A 28 40.59 5.57 -11.73
C MET A 28 42.07 5.23 -11.92
N THR A 29 42.55 5.30 -13.17
CA THR A 29 43.95 5.04 -13.51
C THR A 29 44.90 6.04 -12.84
N HIS A 30 44.46 7.28 -12.65
CA HIS A 30 45.23 8.32 -11.95
C HIS A 30 44.66 8.58 -10.56
N GLN A 31 45.56 8.82 -9.60
CA GLN A 31 45.19 9.20 -8.24
C GLN A 31 44.52 10.59 -8.27
N VAL A 32 43.19 10.60 -8.07
CA VAL A 32 42.40 11.83 -8.03
C VAL A 32 41.71 11.91 -6.67
N LEU A 33 41.75 13.09 -6.05
CA LEU A 33 41.06 13.30 -4.78
C LEU A 33 39.55 13.05 -4.92
N THR A 34 38.96 12.38 -3.93
CA THR A 34 37.51 12.13 -3.81
C THR A 34 36.69 13.41 -3.98
N HIS A 35 37.14 14.53 -3.43
CA HIS A 35 36.48 15.84 -3.58
C HIS A 35 36.36 16.28 -5.05
N THR A 36 37.40 16.02 -5.86
CA THR A 36 37.47 16.41 -7.26
C THR A 36 36.52 15.56 -8.10
N ILE A 37 36.46 14.25 -7.81
CA ILE A 37 35.51 13.32 -8.42
C ILE A 37 34.08 13.75 -8.09
N GLN A 38 33.77 14.00 -6.83
CA GLN A 38 32.42 14.40 -6.40
C GLN A 38 31.95 15.70 -7.07
N ARG A 39 32.80 16.73 -7.13
CA ARG A 39 32.51 17.98 -7.85
C ARG A 39 32.22 17.73 -9.33
N LYS A 40 32.95 16.83 -9.98
CA LYS A 40 32.74 16.53 -11.40
C LYS A 40 31.46 15.72 -11.63
N ILE A 41 31.14 14.77 -10.75
CA ILE A 41 29.86 14.04 -10.75
C ILE A 41 28.68 15.02 -10.68
N HIS A 42 28.77 16.01 -9.79
CA HIS A 42 27.74 17.05 -9.67
C HIS A 42 27.64 17.92 -10.94
N LYS A 43 28.76 18.28 -11.58
CA LYS A 43 28.74 19.00 -12.86
C LYS A 43 28.11 18.20 -14.00
N LEU A 44 28.08 16.87 -13.90
CA LEU A 44 27.38 15.99 -14.85
C LEU A 44 25.87 15.85 -14.54
N GLY A 45 25.36 16.60 -13.56
CA GLY A 45 23.96 16.54 -13.13
C GLY A 45 23.61 15.31 -12.29
N LYS A 46 24.58 14.47 -11.93
CA LYS A 46 24.37 13.27 -11.11
C LYS A 46 24.58 13.61 -9.63
N ARG A 47 23.75 13.01 -8.78
CA ARG A 47 23.81 13.16 -7.32
C ARG A 47 23.71 11.79 -6.69
N LEU A 48 24.30 11.64 -5.49
CA LEU A 48 24.05 10.46 -4.68
C LEU A 48 22.61 10.54 -4.18
N CYS A 49 21.81 9.55 -4.55
CA CYS A 49 20.40 9.44 -4.16
C CYS A 49 20.17 8.09 -3.50
N ILE A 50 19.24 8.05 -2.54
CA ILE A 50 18.78 6.78 -1.97
C ILE A 50 17.99 6.04 -3.04
N ALA A 51 18.41 4.81 -3.35
CA ALA A 51 17.69 3.98 -4.31
C ALA A 51 16.27 3.68 -3.78
N PRO A 52 15.21 3.91 -4.58
CA PRO A 52 13.85 3.62 -4.14
C PRO A 52 13.69 2.11 -3.92
N LYS A 53 13.09 1.73 -2.78
CA LYS A 53 12.72 0.34 -2.51
C LYS A 53 11.49 -0.02 -3.35
N LYS A 54 11.58 -1.08 -4.15
CA LYS A 54 10.44 -1.68 -4.86
C LYS A 54 10.45 -3.19 -4.63
N PRO A 55 9.28 -3.83 -4.46
CA PRO A 55 9.21 -5.29 -4.43
C PRO A 55 9.75 -5.87 -5.73
N TYR A 56 10.53 -6.95 -5.63
CA TYR A 56 11.06 -7.64 -6.80
C TYR A 56 9.94 -8.43 -7.46
N LEU A 57 9.56 -8.04 -8.69
CA LEU A 57 8.44 -8.63 -9.41
C LEU A 57 8.82 -9.89 -10.23
N GLY A 58 10.12 -10.16 -10.43
CA GLY A 58 10.58 -11.30 -11.24
C GLY A 58 9.86 -11.38 -12.60
N SER A 59 9.44 -12.58 -12.99
CA SER A 59 8.63 -12.82 -14.20
C SER A 59 7.18 -12.33 -14.07
N ARG A 60 6.70 -12.02 -12.87
CA ARG A 60 5.29 -11.63 -12.61
C ARG A 60 4.93 -10.25 -13.16
N PHE A 61 5.93 -9.44 -13.53
CA PHE A 61 5.70 -8.18 -14.23
C PHE A 61 4.89 -8.37 -15.53
N GLN A 62 5.02 -9.50 -16.21
CA GLN A 62 4.29 -9.79 -17.44
C GLN A 62 2.77 -9.81 -17.22
N TRP A 63 2.30 -10.43 -16.13
CA TRP A 63 0.88 -10.46 -15.77
C TRP A 63 0.34 -9.08 -15.45
N ARG A 64 1.12 -8.26 -14.73
CA ARG A 64 0.77 -6.86 -14.45
C ARG A 64 0.68 -6.03 -15.73
N LEU A 65 1.59 -6.25 -16.67
CA LEU A 65 1.59 -5.58 -17.97
C LEU A 65 0.38 -6.00 -18.80
N ALA A 66 0.08 -7.31 -18.85
CA ALA A 66 -1.08 -7.84 -19.56
C ALA A 66 -2.38 -7.28 -19.00
N PHE A 67 -2.53 -7.25 -17.66
CA PHE A 67 -3.66 -6.61 -16.99
C PHE A 67 -3.80 -5.13 -17.41
N ALA A 68 -2.73 -4.35 -17.29
CA ALA A 68 -2.76 -2.94 -17.66
C ALA A 68 -3.07 -2.71 -19.15
N GLN A 69 -2.62 -3.60 -20.03
CA GLN A 69 -2.91 -3.54 -21.46
C GLN A 69 -4.39 -3.88 -21.75
N ALA A 70 -4.93 -4.93 -21.12
CA ALA A 70 -6.32 -5.35 -21.29
C ALA A 70 -7.30 -4.28 -20.80
N HIS A 71 -6.94 -3.53 -19.77
CA HIS A 71 -7.78 -2.50 -19.15
C HIS A 71 -7.40 -1.08 -19.58
N ARG A 72 -6.51 -0.91 -20.56
CA ARG A 72 -5.99 0.41 -20.99
C ARG A 72 -7.09 1.37 -21.47
N HIS A 73 -8.16 0.83 -22.04
CA HIS A 73 -9.26 1.57 -22.63
C HIS A 73 -10.49 1.66 -21.71
N TRP A 74 -10.38 1.12 -20.50
CA TRP A 74 -11.47 1.21 -19.53
C TRP A 74 -11.70 2.66 -19.12
N THR A 75 -12.97 3.03 -19.10
CA THR A 75 -13.46 4.31 -18.65
C THR A 75 -13.76 4.27 -17.16
N MET A 76 -14.04 5.45 -16.58
CA MET A 76 -14.52 5.55 -15.20
C MET A 76 -15.79 4.72 -14.96
N ASN A 77 -16.65 4.56 -15.98
CA ASN A 77 -17.86 3.74 -15.86
C ASN A 77 -17.54 2.25 -15.86
N ASP A 78 -16.48 1.82 -16.54
CA ASP A 78 -16.03 0.42 -16.51
C ASP A 78 -15.47 0.09 -15.12
N TRP A 79 -14.63 0.97 -14.57
CA TRP A 79 -14.13 0.83 -13.20
C TRP A 79 -15.20 0.95 -12.12
N ALA A 80 -16.27 1.71 -12.38
CA ALA A 80 -17.39 1.86 -11.46
C ALA A 80 -18.17 0.56 -11.21
N GLN A 81 -18.03 -0.42 -12.11
CA GLN A 81 -18.66 -1.74 -12.01
C GLN A 81 -17.83 -2.73 -11.16
N VAL A 82 -16.61 -2.35 -10.78
CA VAL A 82 -15.73 -3.19 -9.97
C VAL A 82 -16.01 -2.98 -8.48
N VAL A 83 -16.23 -4.10 -7.78
CA VAL A 83 -16.24 -4.16 -6.32
C VAL A 83 -14.83 -4.46 -5.86
N TRP A 84 -14.20 -3.49 -5.22
CA TRP A 84 -12.85 -3.60 -4.70
C TRP A 84 -12.90 -4.12 -3.28
N THR A 85 -12.16 -5.18 -2.99
CA THR A 85 -12.09 -5.79 -1.65
C THR A 85 -10.65 -6.01 -1.24
N ASP A 86 -10.40 -6.06 0.06
CA ASP A 86 -9.09 -6.37 0.65
C ASP A 86 -9.19 -6.53 2.18
N GLU A 87 -8.17 -7.16 2.76
CA GLU A 87 -7.96 -7.25 4.20
C GLU A 87 -6.78 -6.40 4.68
N LEU A 88 -6.95 -5.74 5.82
CA LEU A 88 -5.88 -4.98 6.45
C LEU A 88 -5.78 -5.28 7.94
N ALA A 89 -4.55 -5.38 8.44
CA ALA A 89 -4.28 -5.33 9.87
C ALA A 89 -4.03 -3.88 10.33
N PHE A 90 -4.83 -3.42 11.31
CA PHE A 90 -4.55 -2.24 12.12
C PHE A 90 -3.80 -2.67 13.39
N GLU A 91 -2.62 -2.10 13.61
CA GLU A 91 -1.76 -2.47 14.74
C GLU A 91 -1.87 -1.43 15.86
N LEU A 92 -2.18 -1.91 17.07
CA LEU A 92 -2.16 -1.14 18.31
C LEU A 92 -0.75 -1.18 18.91
N GLY A 93 -0.25 -0.03 19.36
CA GLY A 93 1.07 0.09 19.99
C GLY A 93 2.27 0.13 19.02
N LYS A 94 2.05 -0.04 17.71
CA LYS A 94 3.09 0.25 16.71
C LYS A 94 3.24 1.75 16.57
N LYS A 95 4.32 2.29 17.14
CA LYS A 95 4.68 3.69 16.96
C LYS A 95 4.88 3.98 15.47
N VAL A 96 4.23 5.03 14.99
CA VAL A 96 4.78 5.84 13.91
C VAL A 96 6.13 6.35 14.41
N ASP A 97 7.15 6.31 13.53
CA ASP A 97 8.56 6.59 13.79
C ASP A 97 8.82 7.60 14.93
N GLN A 98 9.76 7.26 15.81
CA GLN A 98 10.35 8.08 16.89
C GLN A 98 9.57 9.36 17.27
N VAL A 99 8.78 9.29 18.35
CA VAL A 99 8.13 10.47 18.96
C VAL A 99 9.20 11.52 19.24
N GLN A 100 9.12 12.66 18.56
CA GLN A 100 10.03 13.79 18.74
C GLN A 100 9.53 14.66 19.90
N VAL A 101 10.40 14.95 20.86
CA VAL A 101 10.11 15.84 22.00
C VAL A 101 11.19 16.91 22.08
N TRP A 102 10.80 18.14 22.41
CA TRP A 102 11.74 19.23 22.71
C TRP A 102 12.04 19.19 24.21
N ARG A 103 13.31 18.97 24.59
CA ARG A 103 13.71 18.88 26.00
C ARG A 103 15.19 19.20 26.20
N THR A 104 15.54 19.61 27.42
CA THR A 104 16.93 19.72 27.87
C THR A 104 17.51 18.34 28.24
N PRO A 105 18.85 18.20 28.39
CA PRO A 105 19.48 16.95 28.83
C PRO A 105 18.96 16.43 30.19
N GLN A 106 18.65 17.35 31.11
CA GLN A 106 18.19 17.04 32.47
C GLN A 106 16.77 16.49 32.49
N GLU A 107 15.92 16.94 31.55
CA GLU A 107 14.52 16.54 31.43
C GLU A 107 14.33 15.18 30.73
N LYS A 108 15.42 14.46 30.44
CA LYS A 108 15.41 13.16 29.75
C LYS A 108 14.46 12.14 30.37
N TRP A 109 14.36 12.16 31.69
CA TRP A 109 13.63 11.16 32.46
C TRP A 109 12.30 11.69 33.01
N ASN A 110 11.87 12.90 32.61
CA ASN A 110 10.55 13.41 32.96
C ASN A 110 9.49 12.57 32.24
N LEU A 111 8.42 12.19 32.95
CA LEU A 111 7.33 11.36 32.41
C LEU A 111 6.75 11.92 31.10
N GLU A 112 6.63 13.25 30.99
CA GLU A 112 6.14 13.97 29.80
C GLU A 112 7.06 13.83 28.57
N ASN A 113 8.34 13.53 28.78
CA ASN A 113 9.38 13.38 27.76
C ASN A 113 9.72 11.92 27.44
N LEU A 114 9.12 10.98 28.16
CA LEU A 114 9.26 9.56 27.92
C LEU A 114 8.19 9.10 26.93
N ALA A 115 8.62 8.51 25.82
CA ALA A 115 7.70 7.83 24.94
C ALA A 115 7.26 6.53 25.61
N VAL A 116 5.97 6.39 25.95
CA VAL A 116 5.41 5.17 26.57
C VAL A 116 5.87 3.93 25.81
N ASN A 117 6.46 2.98 26.53
CA ASN A 117 6.90 1.70 25.99
C ASN A 117 5.95 0.62 26.52
N HIS A 118 4.94 0.29 25.72
CA HIS A 118 4.06 -0.84 26.03
C HIS A 118 4.87 -2.14 25.89
N GLN A 119 5.37 -2.67 27.01
CA GLN A 119 6.22 -3.87 27.04
C GLN A 119 5.47 -5.18 26.72
N SER A 120 4.18 -5.13 26.37
CA SER A 120 3.35 -6.33 26.13
C SER A 120 2.51 -6.20 24.87
N GLY A 121 2.90 -6.93 23.82
CA GLY A 121 2.04 -7.40 22.73
C GLY A 121 1.47 -6.33 21.81
N CYS A 122 2.09 -6.12 20.63
CA CYS A 122 1.40 -5.49 19.50
C CYS A 122 0.14 -6.31 19.17
N GLN A 123 -1.02 -5.82 19.59
CA GLN A 123 -2.30 -6.38 19.21
C GLN A 123 -2.67 -5.82 17.84
N SER A 124 -3.21 -6.66 16.96
CA SER A 124 -3.69 -6.19 15.67
C SER A 124 -5.09 -6.68 15.41
N LEU A 125 -5.93 -5.77 14.96
CA LEU A 125 -7.26 -6.02 14.47
C LEU A 125 -7.17 -6.21 12.96
N MET A 126 -7.54 -7.41 12.50
CA MET A 126 -7.67 -7.68 11.08
C MET A 126 -9.09 -7.27 10.65
N VAL A 127 -9.18 -6.55 9.55
CA VAL A 127 -10.44 -6.08 9.02
C VAL A 127 -10.55 -6.42 7.55
N TRP A 128 -11.76 -6.70 7.11
CA TRP A 128 -12.14 -6.79 5.71
C TRP A 128 -12.99 -5.59 5.35
N GLY A 129 -12.72 -5.02 4.18
CA GLY A 129 -13.55 -3.97 3.61
C GLY A 129 -13.79 -4.20 2.13
N ALA A 130 -14.91 -3.65 1.67
CA ALA A 130 -15.23 -3.56 0.27
C ALA A 130 -15.75 -2.16 -0.06
N PHE A 131 -15.50 -1.70 -1.27
CA PHE A 131 -16.09 -0.46 -1.77
C PHE A 131 -16.29 -0.50 -3.28
N CYS A 132 -17.17 0.37 -3.77
CA CYS A 132 -17.38 0.63 -5.19
C CYS A 132 -17.35 2.15 -5.46
N ALA A 133 -17.56 2.55 -6.72
CA ALA A 133 -17.53 3.97 -7.09
C ALA A 133 -18.44 4.89 -6.27
N ALA A 134 -19.58 4.37 -5.80
CA ALA A 134 -20.61 5.16 -5.13
C ALA A 134 -20.49 5.14 -3.60
N MET A 135 -20.06 4.02 -3.02
CA MET A 135 -20.06 3.84 -1.57
C MET A 135 -19.15 2.70 -1.11
N GLN A 136 -18.92 2.65 0.20
CA GLN A 136 -18.29 1.55 0.91
C GLN A 136 -19.30 0.57 1.51
N ALA A 137 -18.95 -0.71 1.53
CA ALA A 137 -19.67 -1.75 2.24
C ALA A 137 -19.42 -1.64 3.76
N PRO A 138 -20.27 -2.25 4.61
CA PRO A 138 -19.98 -2.39 6.03
C PRO A 138 -18.63 -3.10 6.26
N LEU A 139 -17.81 -2.55 7.15
CA LEU A 139 -16.50 -3.10 7.51
C LEU A 139 -16.67 -4.28 8.47
N VAL A 140 -15.97 -5.38 8.22
CA VAL A 140 -16.07 -6.63 8.99
C VAL A 140 -14.76 -6.87 9.74
N PHE A 141 -14.85 -7.18 11.03
CA PHE A 141 -13.67 -7.55 11.84
C PHE A 141 -13.44 -9.04 11.73
N LEU A 142 -12.20 -9.42 11.40
CA LEU A 142 -11.81 -10.80 11.16
C LEU A 142 -11.07 -11.40 12.35
N ASN A 143 -11.29 -12.68 12.56
CA ASN A 143 -10.44 -13.50 13.41
C ASN A 143 -9.16 -13.86 12.63
N ARG A 144 -7.99 -13.79 13.28
CA ARG A 144 -6.68 -14.00 12.63
C ARG A 144 -6.48 -15.38 11.99
N GLN A 145 -7.24 -16.38 12.41
CA GLN A 145 -7.14 -17.78 11.95
C GLN A 145 -8.44 -18.24 11.27
N MET A 146 -9.01 -17.38 10.44
CA MET A 146 -10.23 -17.68 9.71
C MET A 146 -9.96 -18.68 8.58
N THR A 147 -10.85 -19.65 8.42
CA THR A 147 -10.89 -20.59 7.29
C THR A 147 -11.67 -20.01 6.11
N SER A 148 -11.49 -20.57 4.91
CA SER A 148 -12.23 -20.17 3.71
C SER A 148 -13.75 -20.28 3.92
N THR A 149 -14.25 -21.34 4.57
CA THR A 149 -15.67 -21.49 4.92
C THR A 149 -16.18 -20.39 5.85
N GLU A 150 -15.39 -20.02 6.87
CA GLU A 150 -15.74 -18.94 7.78
C GLU A 150 -15.71 -17.58 7.08
N MET A 151 -14.81 -17.37 6.12
CA MET A 151 -14.80 -16.17 5.27
C MET A 151 -16.13 -16.03 4.52
N VAL A 152 -16.61 -17.11 3.92
CA VAL A 152 -17.91 -17.13 3.24
C VAL A 152 -19.05 -16.80 4.21
N GLN A 153 -19.11 -17.47 5.36
CA GLN A 153 -20.23 -17.34 6.29
C GLN A 153 -20.24 -16.02 7.08
N GLN A 154 -19.07 -15.51 7.46
CA GLN A 154 -18.93 -14.37 8.38
C GLN A 154 -18.64 -13.06 7.67
N VAL A 155 -18.13 -13.11 6.43
CA VAL A 155 -17.74 -11.91 5.67
C VAL A 155 -18.58 -11.78 4.42
N TYR A 156 -18.61 -12.79 3.56
CA TYR A 156 -19.27 -12.64 2.28
C TYR A 156 -20.80 -12.65 2.37
N GLN A 157 -21.37 -13.62 3.08
CA GLN A 157 -22.82 -13.72 3.24
C GLN A 157 -23.44 -12.47 3.92
N PRO A 158 -22.90 -11.95 5.04
CA PRO A 158 -23.50 -10.79 5.70
C PRO A 158 -23.00 -9.44 5.17
N GLY A 159 -21.80 -9.37 4.56
CA GLY A 159 -21.17 -8.14 4.11
C GLY A 159 -21.21 -7.95 2.60
N LEU A 160 -20.61 -8.90 1.86
CA LEU A 160 -20.42 -8.77 0.39
C LEU A 160 -21.72 -8.97 -0.40
N LEU A 161 -22.50 -10.02 -0.12
CA LEU A 161 -23.70 -10.35 -0.92
C LEU A 161 -24.77 -9.26 -0.85
N PRO A 162 -25.13 -8.70 0.33
CA PRO A 162 -26.11 -7.61 0.38
C PRO A 162 -25.59 -6.37 -0.35
N PHE A 163 -24.27 -6.15 -0.31
CA PHE A 163 -23.63 -5.04 -1.00
C PHE A 163 -23.70 -5.18 -2.53
N ILE A 164 -23.41 -6.36 -3.05
CA ILE A 164 -23.55 -6.68 -4.48
C ILE A 164 -25.02 -6.57 -4.91
N ALA A 165 -25.95 -7.17 -4.16
CA ALA A 165 -27.38 -7.12 -4.46
C ALA A 165 -27.93 -5.68 -4.47
N TRP A 166 -27.40 -4.80 -3.62
CA TRP A 166 -27.70 -3.37 -3.66
C TRP A 166 -27.14 -2.70 -4.93
N MET A 167 -25.91 -3.04 -5.31
CA MET A 167 -25.27 -2.51 -6.53
C MET A 167 -26.00 -2.92 -7.81
N GLU A 168 -26.48 -4.17 -7.91
CA GLU A 168 -27.25 -4.66 -9.07
C GLU A 168 -28.54 -3.85 -9.29
N GLN A 169 -29.11 -3.28 -8.22
CA GLN A 169 -30.31 -2.44 -8.29
C GLN A 169 -30.00 -0.98 -8.67
N ALA A 170 -28.72 -0.57 -8.64
CA ALA A 170 -28.33 0.81 -8.86
C ALA A 170 -28.59 1.24 -10.32
N PRO A 171 -29.22 2.41 -10.57
CA PRO A 171 -29.55 2.87 -11.92
C PRO A 171 -28.34 2.99 -12.88
N TRP A 172 -27.16 3.30 -12.35
CA TRP A 172 -25.92 3.41 -13.12
C TRP A 172 -25.26 2.07 -13.44
N ILE A 173 -25.78 0.97 -12.87
CA ILE A 173 -25.35 -0.42 -13.16
C ILE A 173 -26.44 -1.17 -13.94
N ARG A 174 -27.70 -0.72 -13.90
CA ARG A 174 -28.81 -1.32 -14.66
C ARG A 174 -28.51 -1.37 -16.16
N GLY A 175 -28.36 -2.59 -16.68
CA GLY A 175 -28.02 -2.88 -18.08
C GLY A 175 -26.56 -3.34 -18.29
N CYS A 176 -25.71 -3.19 -17.28
CA CYS A 176 -24.38 -3.78 -17.25
C CYS A 176 -24.47 -5.20 -16.71
N HIS A 177 -24.21 -6.19 -17.56
CA HIS A 177 -24.39 -7.61 -17.22
C HIS A 177 -23.24 -8.22 -16.40
N CYS A 178 -22.23 -7.47 -15.97
CA CYS A 178 -21.05 -8.03 -15.32
C CYS A 178 -20.50 -7.13 -14.21
N LEU A 179 -21.08 -7.20 -13.01
CA LEU A 179 -20.36 -6.75 -11.82
C LEU A 179 -19.10 -7.61 -11.66
N LEU A 180 -17.97 -6.96 -11.40
CA LEU A 180 -16.69 -7.64 -11.25
C LEU A 180 -16.22 -7.55 -9.81
N LEU A 181 -16.01 -8.69 -9.17
CA LEU A 181 -15.40 -8.77 -7.85
C LEU A 181 -13.88 -8.78 -7.99
N MET A 182 -13.20 -7.80 -7.39
CA MET A 182 -11.76 -7.82 -7.25
C MET A 182 -11.38 -8.37 -5.87
N GLU A 183 -10.58 -9.43 -5.87
CA GLU A 183 -9.94 -10.03 -4.70
C GLU A 183 -8.47 -10.28 -5.01
N ASP A 184 -7.62 -10.29 -3.98
CA ASP A 184 -6.31 -10.86 -4.15
C ASP A 184 -6.46 -12.39 -4.28
N ASN A 185 -5.68 -13.05 -5.13
CA ASN A 185 -5.84 -14.49 -5.35
C ASN A 185 -5.28 -15.33 -4.18
N ALA A 186 -5.49 -14.90 -2.93
CA ALA A 186 -5.09 -15.64 -1.76
C ALA A 186 -5.94 -16.92 -1.58
N PRO A 187 -5.35 -18.00 -1.02
CA PRO A 187 -6.03 -19.29 -0.89
C PRO A 187 -7.35 -19.25 -0.10
N ILE A 188 -7.53 -18.28 0.80
CA ILE A 188 -8.76 -18.14 1.60
C ILE A 188 -10.00 -17.81 0.75
N HIS A 189 -9.80 -17.27 -0.47
CA HIS A 189 -10.88 -16.89 -1.39
C HIS A 189 -11.27 -18.00 -2.37
N THR A 190 -10.68 -19.20 -2.24
CA THR A 190 -10.85 -20.30 -3.21
C THR A 190 -12.25 -20.90 -3.12
N ASP A 191 -12.73 -21.18 -1.90
CA ASP A 191 -14.02 -21.87 -1.68
C ASP A 191 -15.23 -21.03 -2.14
N TRP A 192 -15.07 -19.71 -2.31
CA TRP A 192 -16.16 -18.82 -2.75
C TRP A 192 -16.65 -19.09 -4.17
N GLN A 193 -15.75 -19.49 -5.07
CA GLN A 193 -16.08 -19.66 -6.49
C GLN A 193 -17.18 -20.70 -6.72
N ASP A 194 -17.32 -21.67 -5.81
CA ASP A 194 -18.33 -22.71 -5.90
C ASP A 194 -19.71 -22.25 -5.39
N TRP A 195 -19.79 -21.14 -4.65
CA TRP A 195 -21.02 -20.71 -3.96
C TRP A 195 -21.83 -19.67 -4.73
N HIS A 196 -21.20 -18.87 -5.59
CA HIS A 196 -21.88 -17.75 -6.27
C HIS A 196 -21.35 -17.49 -7.69
N GLU A 197 -22.27 -17.20 -8.62
CA GLU A 197 -21.99 -16.87 -10.03
C GLU A 197 -21.41 -15.46 -10.23
N ILE A 198 -20.73 -14.89 -9.23
CA ILE A 198 -20.14 -13.55 -9.33
C ILE A 198 -18.84 -13.63 -10.12
N GLN A 199 -18.77 -12.86 -11.20
CA GLN A 199 -17.59 -12.81 -12.05
C GLN A 199 -16.44 -12.12 -11.30
N LYS A 200 -15.28 -12.78 -11.22
CA LYS A 200 -14.06 -12.18 -10.67
C LYS A 200 -13.31 -11.37 -11.74
N LEU A 201 -12.73 -10.25 -11.33
CA LEU A 201 -11.76 -9.52 -12.15
C LEU A 201 -10.48 -10.36 -12.27
N ASP A 202 -9.93 -10.49 -13.48
CA ASP A 202 -8.68 -11.22 -13.70
C ASP A 202 -7.51 -10.44 -13.07
N TRP A 203 -7.18 -10.75 -11.82
CA TRP A 203 -6.30 -9.94 -11.00
C TRP A 203 -4.85 -10.45 -10.99
N PRO A 204 -3.85 -9.59 -11.29
CA PRO A 204 -2.46 -10.00 -11.23
C PRO A 204 -1.97 -10.13 -9.78
N ALA A 205 -1.55 -11.34 -9.39
CA ALA A 205 -1.03 -11.63 -8.05
C ALA A 205 0.07 -10.63 -7.59
N HIS A 206 0.09 -10.32 -6.29
CA HIS A 206 1.03 -9.38 -5.65
C HIS A 206 1.03 -7.97 -6.29
N SER A 207 -0.16 -7.45 -6.58
CA SER A 207 -0.32 -6.11 -7.15
C SER A 207 -1.14 -5.17 -6.24
N PRO A 208 -0.77 -5.02 -4.96
CA PRO A 208 -1.52 -4.13 -4.05
C PRO A 208 -1.56 -2.69 -4.57
N ASN A 209 -0.52 -2.25 -5.27
CA ASN A 209 -0.47 -0.91 -5.87
C ASN A 209 -1.50 -0.66 -6.99
N LEU A 210 -2.21 -1.69 -7.45
CA LEU A 210 -3.30 -1.56 -8.41
C LEU A 210 -4.66 -1.53 -7.71
N ASN A 211 -4.74 -1.96 -6.44
CA ASN A 211 -5.98 -1.97 -5.66
C ASN A 211 -6.20 -0.59 -5.02
N PRO A 212 -7.23 0.17 -5.40
CA PRO A 212 -7.46 1.50 -4.84
C PRO A 212 -7.78 1.48 -3.34
N ILE A 213 -8.30 0.38 -2.79
CA ILE A 213 -8.61 0.30 -1.36
C ILE A 213 -7.36 0.47 -0.49
N GLU A 214 -6.18 0.15 -1.01
CA GLU A 214 -4.89 0.37 -0.34
C GLU A 214 -4.63 1.86 -0.09
N ASN A 215 -5.14 2.75 -0.95
CA ASN A 215 -5.10 4.20 -0.73
C ASN A 215 -6.03 4.60 0.41
N ILE A 216 -7.20 3.97 0.52
CA ILE A 216 -8.15 4.17 1.63
C ILE A 216 -7.50 3.72 2.93
N TRP A 217 -6.97 2.49 2.97
CA TRP A 217 -6.20 1.93 4.09
C TRP A 217 -5.07 2.82 4.57
N LYS A 218 -4.26 3.34 3.64
CA LYS A 218 -3.20 4.28 3.95
C LYS A 218 -3.73 5.57 4.58
N THR A 219 -4.82 6.11 4.03
CA THR A 219 -5.44 7.35 4.53
C THR A 219 -6.02 7.14 5.92
N MET A 220 -6.76 6.05 6.13
CA MET A 220 -7.29 5.65 7.43
C MET A 220 -6.18 5.49 8.47
N LYS A 221 -5.12 4.72 8.16
CA LYS A 221 -3.97 4.56 9.07
C LYS A 221 -3.36 5.90 9.47
N SER A 222 -3.21 6.82 8.51
CA SER A 222 -2.73 8.18 8.81
C SER A 222 -3.70 8.95 9.70
N GLN A 223 -5.00 8.89 9.46
CA GLN A 223 -6.01 9.62 10.23
C GLN A 223 -6.12 9.10 11.66
N ILE A 224 -6.23 7.77 11.82
CA ILE A 224 -6.30 7.09 13.11
C ILE A 224 -5.06 7.41 13.96
N SER A 225 -3.87 7.29 13.36
CA SER A 225 -2.62 7.56 14.07
C SER A 225 -2.43 9.03 14.44
N LYS A 226 -2.92 9.99 13.66
CA LYS A 226 -2.69 11.41 13.93
C LYS A 226 -3.71 11.99 14.90
N LEU A 227 -4.99 11.63 14.73
CA LEU A 227 -6.10 12.29 15.41
C LEU A 227 -6.57 11.56 16.67
N TYR A 228 -6.51 10.23 16.70
CA TYR A 228 -7.14 9.43 17.76
C TYR A 228 -6.12 8.75 18.67
N GLN A 229 -5.04 8.19 18.12
CA GLN A 229 -3.99 7.52 18.89
C GLN A 229 -4.54 6.49 19.92
N PRO A 230 -5.40 5.55 19.49
CA PRO A 230 -6.07 4.66 20.41
C PRO A 230 -5.08 3.83 21.23
N GLN A 231 -5.39 3.61 22.51
CA GLN A 231 -4.53 2.87 23.44
C GLN A 231 -5.08 1.48 23.78
N MET A 232 -6.33 1.20 23.43
CA MET A 232 -7.04 -0.05 23.70
C MET A 232 -7.77 -0.55 22.46
N VAL A 233 -8.01 -1.86 22.40
CA VAL A 233 -8.56 -2.52 21.21
C VAL A 233 -9.99 -2.08 20.93
N GLU A 234 -10.80 -1.91 21.96
CA GLU A 234 -12.20 -1.51 21.84
C GLU A 234 -12.33 -0.09 21.29
N GLU A 235 -11.42 0.80 21.69
CA GLU A 235 -11.29 2.15 21.17
C GLU A 235 -10.83 2.13 19.71
N LEU A 236 -9.77 1.36 19.40
CA LEU A 236 -9.30 1.20 18.02
C LEU A 236 -10.42 0.67 17.11
N GLN A 237 -11.20 -0.30 17.57
CA GLN A 237 -12.34 -0.84 16.84
C GLN A 237 -13.41 0.22 16.54
N HIS A 238 -13.75 1.06 17.53
CA HIS A 238 -14.69 2.17 17.37
C HIS A 238 -14.17 3.20 16.38
N VAL A 239 -12.91 3.60 16.50
CA VAL A 239 -12.29 4.60 15.65
C VAL A 239 -12.20 4.10 14.20
N ILE A 240 -11.81 2.84 13.97
CA ILE A 240 -11.78 2.25 12.61
C ILE A 240 -13.16 2.35 11.95
N LYS A 241 -14.23 1.95 12.67
CA LYS A 241 -15.62 2.02 12.18
C LYS A 241 -16.04 3.44 11.87
N ALA A 242 -15.74 4.39 12.75
CA ALA A 242 -16.07 5.80 12.56
C ALA A 242 -15.37 6.39 11.33
N VAL A 243 -14.05 6.18 11.21
CA VAL A 243 -13.24 6.69 10.09
C VAL A 243 -13.66 6.05 8.76
N TRP A 244 -14.01 4.76 8.75
CA TRP A 244 -14.51 4.09 7.56
C TRP A 244 -15.87 4.65 7.10
N THR A 245 -16.77 4.89 8.05
CA THR A 245 -18.12 5.40 7.76
C THR A 245 -18.06 6.84 7.24
N ASP A 246 -17.19 7.67 7.82
CA ASP A 246 -16.98 9.07 7.42
C ASP A 246 -16.24 9.21 6.08
N PHE A 247 -15.73 8.12 5.52
CA PHE A 247 -15.00 8.13 4.26
C PHE A 247 -15.97 8.42 3.09
N HIS A 248 -16.26 9.70 2.86
CA HIS A 248 -17.02 10.19 1.72
C HIS A 248 -16.06 10.71 0.67
N VAL A 249 -15.56 9.81 -0.15
CA VAL A 249 -14.71 10.19 -1.29
C VAL A 249 -15.50 9.89 -2.56
N ASN A 250 -15.38 10.76 -3.56
CA ASN A 250 -15.63 10.35 -4.94
C ASN A 250 -14.55 9.31 -5.29
N LEU A 251 -14.76 8.07 -4.86
CA LEU A 251 -13.78 6.97 -4.88
C LEU A 251 -13.34 6.63 -6.30
N LEU A 252 -14.13 7.04 -7.30
CA LEU A 252 -13.76 7.11 -8.71
C LEU A 252 -12.37 7.72 -8.93
N TYR A 253 -12.00 8.83 -8.29
CA TYR A 253 -10.67 9.44 -8.51
C TYR A 253 -9.50 8.64 -7.92
N SER A 254 -9.78 7.62 -7.11
CA SER A 254 -8.77 6.71 -6.57
C SER A 254 -8.59 5.46 -7.42
N MET A 255 -9.48 5.22 -8.39
CA MET A 255 -9.42 4.07 -9.30
C MET A 255 -8.27 4.19 -10.30
N PRO A 256 -7.75 3.06 -10.81
CA PRO A 256 -6.55 3.01 -11.65
C PRO A 256 -6.69 3.70 -13.01
#